data_AF-A0A7C3G498-F1
#
_entry.id   AF-A0A7C3G498-F1
#
_cell.length_a   1.000
_cell.length_b   1.000
_cell.length_c   1.000
_cell.angle_alpha   90.00
_cell.angle_beta   90.00
_cell.angle_gamma   90.00
#
_symmetry.space_group_name_H-M   'P 1'
#
loop_
_entity.id
_entity.type
_entity.pdbx_description
1 polymer ?
#
loop_
_entity_poly.entity_id
_entity_poly.type
_entity_poly.pdbx_seq_one_letter_code
_entity_poly.pdbx_strand_id
1 'polypeptide(L)'
;MRLLMIMLLVVFVNLEAKGLSGKWVSPQAGTSLEFISKTVLSYDGERFRYRINANNIQIADEYLGYIDYPYKLQNHKLYIRFPEGYTLAFTKVKKKKQNKKHVSAGGTQNHLIRGGLCSYSSSYNGGYSHSDRVYFDGVGRYSTGSQTYSSGDSGAYVNEGADGNGGSYRVVGDRIYIETDDGNSFEGSVIEQQNDGRITGIKINGKVFGSALCD
;
A
#
# COMPACT_ATOMS: atom_id res chain seq x y z
N MET A 1 34.18 -53.01 12.78
CA MET A 1 34.43 -51.59 12.44
C MET A 1 33.09 -50.97 12.07
N ARG A 2 32.44 -50.26 13.00
CA ARG A 2 31.09 -49.67 12.79
C ARG A 2 31.26 -48.27 12.20
N LEU A 3 30.72 -48.06 11.00
CA LEU A 3 30.70 -46.78 10.30
C LEU A 3 29.58 -45.92 10.90
N LEU A 4 29.93 -44.82 11.57
CA LEU A 4 28.98 -43.86 12.13
C LEU A 4 28.64 -42.83 11.03
N MET A 5 27.45 -42.95 10.44
CA MET A 5 26.95 -42.03 9.42
C MET A 5 26.38 -40.78 10.12
N ILE A 6 27.12 -39.67 10.07
CA ILE A 6 26.69 -38.37 10.60
C ILE A 6 25.71 -37.77 9.59
N MET A 7 24.42 -37.87 9.90
CA MET A 7 23.35 -37.21 9.14
C MET A 7 23.36 -35.71 9.50
N LEU A 8 24.02 -34.91 8.66
CA LEU A 8 24.10 -33.46 8.80
C LEU A 8 22.74 -32.85 8.42
N LEU A 9 21.89 -32.57 9.41
CA LEU A 9 20.60 -31.91 9.21
C LEU A 9 20.83 -30.43 8.89
N VAL A 10 20.88 -30.07 7.60
CA VAL A 10 20.97 -28.67 7.16
C VAL A 10 19.59 -28.03 7.32
N VAL A 11 19.38 -27.32 8.43
CA VAL A 11 18.20 -26.48 8.62
C VAL A 11 18.39 -25.21 7.79
N PHE A 12 17.79 -25.17 6.59
CA PHE A 12 17.70 -23.95 5.80
C PHE A 12 16.76 -22.97 6.50
N VAL A 13 17.34 -22.05 7.27
CA VAL A 13 16.59 -20.96 7.90
C VAL A 13 16.11 -20.03 6.78
N ASN A 14 14.79 -19.96 6.57
CA ASN A 14 14.12 -19.03 5.66
C ASN A 14 14.34 -17.56 6.11
N LEU A 15 15.52 -17.01 5.83
CA LEU A 15 15.95 -15.70 6.32
C LEU A 15 15.68 -14.54 5.35
N GLU A 16 15.17 -14.80 4.14
CA GLU A 16 15.24 -13.81 3.05
C GLU A 16 14.12 -12.77 2.99
N ALA A 17 12.91 -13.07 3.48
CA ALA A 17 11.79 -12.12 3.34
C ALA A 17 11.94 -10.85 4.19
N LYS A 18 12.71 -10.88 5.29
CA LYS A 18 12.84 -9.74 6.21
C LYS A 18 13.53 -8.53 5.59
N GLY A 19 14.35 -8.72 4.54
CA GLY A 19 15.08 -7.62 3.90
C GLY A 19 14.24 -6.75 2.96
N LEU A 20 13.18 -7.33 2.38
CA LEU A 20 12.44 -6.73 1.27
C LEU A 20 11.37 -5.72 1.70
N SER A 21 10.89 -5.76 2.94
CA SER A 21 9.79 -4.88 3.39
C SER A 21 10.04 -3.39 3.16
N GLY A 22 8.98 -2.65 2.82
CA GLY A 22 9.00 -1.20 2.61
C GLY A 22 9.17 -0.77 1.15
N LYS A 23 9.38 0.54 0.96
CA LYS A 23 9.44 1.19 -0.35
C LYS A 23 10.85 1.21 -0.95
N TRP A 24 10.89 0.99 -2.25
CA TRP A 24 12.06 0.93 -3.11
C TRP A 24 11.80 1.78 -4.35
N VAL A 25 12.83 2.44 -4.86
CA VAL A 25 12.73 3.30 -6.05
C VAL A 25 13.82 2.97 -7.04
N SER A 26 13.49 2.95 -8.34
CA SER A 26 14.46 2.80 -9.41
C SER A 26 14.65 4.14 -10.12
N PRO A 27 15.76 4.88 -9.86
CA PRO A 27 16.00 6.16 -10.53
C PRO A 27 16.14 6.03 -12.05
N GLN A 28 16.57 4.87 -12.54
CA GLN A 28 16.78 4.62 -13.97
C GLN A 28 15.47 4.51 -14.74
N ALA A 29 14.45 3.87 -14.13
CA ALA A 29 13.16 3.66 -14.76
C ALA A 29 12.10 4.69 -14.32
N GLY A 30 12.36 5.47 -13.26
CA GLY A 30 11.38 6.36 -12.67
C GLY A 30 10.25 5.64 -11.91
N THR A 31 10.37 4.33 -11.68
CA THR A 31 9.32 3.51 -11.06
C THR A 31 9.56 3.27 -9.57
N SER A 32 8.48 2.89 -8.86
CA SER A 32 8.54 2.53 -7.45
C SER A 32 8.00 1.13 -7.18
N LEU A 33 8.58 0.45 -6.18
CA LEU A 33 8.17 -0.86 -5.72
C LEU A 33 8.04 -0.82 -4.20
N GLU A 34 6.91 -1.27 -3.66
CA GLU A 34 6.66 -1.27 -2.23
C GLU A 34 6.12 -2.60 -1.75
N PHE A 35 6.84 -3.25 -0.84
CA PHE A 35 6.36 -4.45 -0.15
C PHE A 35 5.50 -4.01 1.03
N ILE A 36 4.20 -3.90 0.79
CA ILE A 36 3.19 -3.38 1.73
C ILE A 36 2.94 -4.37 2.87
N SER A 37 2.78 -5.65 2.53
CA SER A 37 2.54 -6.72 3.50
C SER A 37 3.32 -7.99 3.11
N LYS A 38 3.08 -9.11 3.79
CA LYS A 38 3.69 -10.41 3.44
C LYS A 38 3.15 -11.00 2.13
N THR A 39 2.02 -10.50 1.64
CA THR A 39 1.28 -11.07 0.51
C THR A 39 0.88 -10.04 -0.53
N VAL A 40 1.08 -8.75 -0.26
CA VAL A 40 0.75 -7.64 -1.16
C VAL A 40 1.97 -6.77 -1.38
N LEU A 41 2.27 -6.50 -2.64
CA LEU A 41 3.21 -5.47 -3.05
C LEU A 41 2.52 -4.47 -3.97
N SER A 42 3.11 -3.30 -4.10
CA SER A 42 2.74 -2.33 -5.12
C SER A 42 3.89 -2.05 -6.07
N TYR A 43 3.63 -2.07 -7.37
CA TYR A 43 4.55 -1.67 -8.40
C TYR A 43 3.92 -0.50 -9.18
N ASP A 44 4.58 0.65 -9.15
CA ASP A 44 4.12 1.90 -9.74
C ASP A 44 2.68 2.32 -9.35
N GLY A 45 2.28 2.00 -8.11
CA GLY A 45 0.96 2.29 -7.57
C GLY A 45 -0.08 1.18 -7.77
N GLU A 46 0.15 0.26 -8.71
CA GLU A 46 -0.70 -0.92 -8.90
C GLU A 46 -0.37 -1.97 -7.84
N ARG A 47 -1.39 -2.68 -7.32
CA ARG A 47 -1.23 -3.67 -6.26
C ARG A 47 -1.31 -5.07 -6.80
N PHE A 48 -0.37 -5.92 -6.37
CA PHE A 48 -0.27 -7.31 -6.78
C PHE A 48 -0.19 -8.23 -5.57
N ARG A 49 -0.82 -9.40 -5.68
CA ARG A 49 -0.56 -10.50 -4.75
C ARG A 49 0.77 -11.12 -5.10
N TYR A 50 1.61 -11.36 -4.10
CA TYR A 50 2.91 -11.97 -4.31
C TYR A 50 3.27 -13.00 -3.23
N ARG A 51 4.26 -13.82 -3.54
CA ARG A 51 4.98 -14.64 -2.55
C ARG A 51 6.47 -14.66 -2.88
N ILE A 52 7.30 -14.94 -1.87
CA ILE A 52 8.74 -15.17 -2.08
C ILE A 52 8.97 -16.68 -2.11
N ASN A 53 9.63 -17.16 -3.16
CA ASN A 53 10.04 -18.55 -3.29
C ASN A 53 11.53 -18.60 -3.66
N ALA A 54 12.37 -18.92 -2.68
CA ALA A 54 13.82 -18.79 -2.78
C ALA A 54 14.21 -17.40 -3.35
N ASN A 55 14.91 -17.37 -4.47
CA ASN A 55 15.40 -16.15 -5.11
C ASN A 55 14.40 -15.51 -6.10
N ASN A 56 13.11 -15.87 -6.03
CA ASN A 56 12.09 -15.34 -6.92
C ASN A 56 10.99 -14.59 -6.14
N ILE A 57 10.64 -13.40 -6.62
CA ILE A 57 9.37 -12.76 -6.30
C ILE A 57 8.36 -13.33 -7.28
N GLN A 58 7.39 -14.10 -6.78
CA GLN A 58 6.34 -14.69 -7.62
C GLN A 58 5.10 -13.81 -7.54
N ILE A 59 4.72 -13.20 -8.66
CA ILE A 59 3.51 -12.37 -8.76
C ILE A 59 2.36 -13.26 -9.23
N ALA A 60 1.21 -13.18 -8.57
CA ALA A 60 0.02 -13.89 -9.02
C ALA A 60 -0.54 -13.22 -10.27
N ASP A 61 -0.76 -14.01 -11.31
CA ASP A 61 -1.40 -13.65 -12.57
C ASP A 61 -2.70 -14.46 -12.72
N GLU A 62 -3.76 -13.82 -13.21
CA GLU A 62 -5.09 -14.43 -13.28
C GLU A 62 -5.17 -15.60 -14.27
N TYR A 63 -4.32 -15.61 -15.30
CA TYR A 63 -4.37 -16.59 -16.39
C TYR A 63 -3.21 -17.57 -16.37
N LEU A 64 -2.02 -17.10 -16.00
CA LEU A 64 -0.77 -17.86 -16.05
C LEU A 64 -0.33 -18.40 -14.68
N GLY A 65 -1.10 -18.12 -13.62
CA GLY A 65 -0.82 -18.58 -12.27
C GLY A 65 0.19 -17.70 -11.56
N TYR A 66 1.47 -18.06 -11.60
CA TYR A 66 2.55 -17.26 -10.99
C TYR A 66 3.63 -16.93 -12.00
N ILE A 67 4.01 -15.66 -12.05
CA ILE A 67 5.12 -15.18 -12.86
C ILE A 67 6.32 -14.96 -11.94
N ASP A 68 7.45 -15.57 -12.30
CA ASP A 68 8.67 -15.51 -11.51
C ASP A 68 9.54 -14.34 -11.92
N TYR A 69 9.89 -13.51 -10.94
CA TYR A 69 10.84 -12.42 -11.07
C TYR A 69 12.07 -12.72 -10.20
N PRO A 70 13.14 -13.26 -10.80
CA PRO A 70 14.38 -13.50 -10.09
C PRO A 70 14.90 -12.20 -9.48
N TYR A 71 15.26 -12.24 -8.20
CA TYR A 71 15.80 -11.08 -7.52
C TYR A 71 17.11 -11.38 -6.80
N LYS A 72 17.88 -10.32 -6.57
CA LYS A 72 19.07 -10.35 -5.74
C LYS A 72 19.09 -9.12 -4.85
N LEU A 73 19.27 -9.32 -3.55
CA LEU A 73 19.48 -8.25 -2.59
C LEU A 73 20.97 -8.14 -2.25
N GLN A 74 21.61 -7.04 -2.65
CA GLN A 74 23.04 -6.82 -2.38
C GLN A 74 23.31 -5.34 -2.08
N ASN A 75 24.07 -5.04 -1.02
CA ASN A 75 24.47 -3.68 -0.65
C ASN A 75 23.29 -2.69 -0.55
N HIS A 76 22.17 -3.10 0.05
CA HIS A 76 20.93 -2.31 0.15
C HIS A 76 20.27 -1.94 -1.19
N LYS A 77 20.66 -2.59 -2.27
CA LYS A 77 20.02 -2.50 -3.57
C LYS A 77 19.32 -3.81 -3.89
N LEU A 78 18.10 -3.69 -4.40
CA LEU A 78 17.30 -4.80 -4.88
C LEU A 78 17.40 -4.83 -6.40
N TYR A 79 17.91 -5.92 -6.94
CA TYR A 79 17.99 -6.15 -8.39
C TYR A 79 16.91 -7.14 -8.76
N ILE A 80 16.07 -6.79 -9.74
CA ILE A 80 14.98 -7.66 -10.22
C ILE A 80 15.18 -7.86 -11.71
N ARG A 81 15.26 -9.12 -12.15
CA ARG A 81 15.30 -9.49 -13.56
C ARG A 81 13.88 -9.69 -14.06
N PHE A 82 13.54 -8.98 -15.13
CA PHE A 82 12.24 -9.05 -15.76
C PHE A 82 12.24 -10.14 -16.86
N PRO A 83 11.06 -10.71 -17.20
CA PRO A 83 10.92 -11.76 -18.22
C PRO A 83 11.50 -11.38 -19.59
N GLU A 84 11.48 -10.09 -19.94
CA GLU A 84 12.03 -9.53 -21.18
C GLU A 84 13.57 -9.51 -21.18
N GLY A 85 14.22 -9.90 -20.07
CA GLY A 85 15.65 -10.12 -19.98
C GLY A 85 16.46 -8.97 -19.36
N TYR A 86 15.87 -7.79 -19.19
CA TYR A 86 16.54 -6.68 -18.52
C TYR A 86 16.48 -6.79 -16.99
N THR A 87 17.31 -6.02 -16.29
CA THR A 87 17.37 -5.98 -14.82
C THR A 87 17.19 -4.54 -14.34
N LEU A 88 16.24 -4.32 -13.43
CA LEU A 88 16.10 -3.04 -12.74
C LEU A 88 16.77 -3.09 -11.38
N ALA A 89 17.48 -2.01 -11.06
CA ALA A 89 18.03 -1.78 -9.73
C ALA A 89 17.15 -0.80 -8.96
N PHE A 90 16.76 -1.19 -7.76
CA PHE A 90 16.01 -0.37 -6.82
C PHE A 90 16.85 -0.06 -5.58
N THR A 91 16.70 1.15 -5.06
CA THR A 91 17.30 1.57 -3.79
C THR A 91 16.21 1.69 -2.75
N LYS A 92 16.45 1.13 -1.56
CA LYS A 92 15.51 1.23 -0.44
C LYS A 92 15.33 2.69 -0.05
N VAL A 93 14.09 3.17 -0.02
CA VAL A 93 13.77 4.48 0.52
C VAL A 93 13.97 4.38 2.02
N LYS A 94 15.03 5.03 2.53
CA LYS A 94 15.20 5.16 3.98
C LYS A 94 13.99 5.96 4.47
N LYS A 95 13.20 5.35 5.36
CA LYS A 95 12.23 6.09 6.16
C LYS A 95 13.02 7.23 6.81
N LYS A 96 12.80 8.46 6.34
CA LYS A 96 13.32 9.61 7.09
C LYS A 96 12.70 9.42 8.46
N LYS A 97 13.53 9.23 9.50
CA LYS A 97 13.08 9.36 10.88
C LYS A 97 12.55 10.78 10.94
N GLN A 98 11.25 10.93 10.69
CA GLN A 98 10.58 12.18 10.95
C GLN A 98 10.74 12.30 12.46
N ASN A 99 11.67 13.16 12.87
CA ASN A 99 11.69 13.65 14.22
C ASN A 99 10.24 14.04 14.47
N LYS A 100 9.57 13.31 15.37
CA LYS A 100 8.28 13.66 15.90
C LYS A 100 8.47 15.01 16.57
N LYS A 101 8.55 16.08 15.77
CA LYS A 101 8.47 17.44 16.23
C LYS A 101 7.04 17.49 16.74
N HIS A 102 6.92 17.31 18.04
CA HIS A 102 5.74 17.58 18.80
C HIS A 102 5.38 19.04 18.45
N VAL A 103 4.50 19.22 17.47
CA VAL A 103 4.05 20.54 17.04
C VAL A 103 3.19 21.03 18.19
N SER A 104 3.78 21.90 19.00
CA SER A 104 3.14 22.63 20.07
C SER A 104 1.91 23.39 19.57
N ALA A 105 0.76 23.12 20.20
CA ALA A 105 -0.35 24.02 20.49
C ALA A 105 -0.99 24.87 19.36
N GLY A 106 -0.77 24.56 18.09
CA GLY A 106 -1.74 24.85 17.03
C GLY A 106 -2.76 23.72 17.02
N GLY A 107 -3.91 23.91 17.68
CA GLY A 107 -4.89 22.85 17.92
C GLY A 107 -5.20 22.04 16.67
N THR A 108 -5.03 20.72 16.76
CA THR A 108 -5.32 19.82 15.65
C THR A 108 -6.80 19.90 15.31
N GLN A 109 -7.14 20.10 14.04
CA GLN A 109 -8.53 20.19 13.58
C GLN A 109 -9.12 18.83 13.24
N ASN A 110 -8.64 17.76 13.90
CA ASN A 110 -9.03 16.38 13.60
C ASN A 110 -10.55 16.17 13.70
N HIS A 111 -11.20 16.87 14.62
CA HIS A 111 -12.65 16.82 14.82
C HIS A 111 -13.45 17.31 13.61
N LEU A 112 -12.84 18.09 12.70
CA LEU A 112 -13.50 18.57 11.47
C LEU A 112 -13.62 17.49 10.40
N ILE A 113 -12.86 16.40 10.48
CA ILE A 113 -12.96 15.25 9.58
C ILE A 113 -13.33 13.99 10.38
N ARG A 114 -14.53 13.46 10.11
CA ARG A 114 -15.06 12.27 10.79
C ARG A 114 -15.96 11.49 9.84
N GLY A 115 -15.92 10.17 9.94
CA GLY A 115 -16.71 9.27 9.12
C GLY A 115 -15.96 8.75 7.89
N GLY A 116 -16.71 8.11 6.98
CA GLY A 116 -16.19 7.55 5.75
C GLY A 116 -16.09 8.60 4.64
N LEU A 117 -14.94 8.62 3.96
CA LEU A 117 -14.76 9.27 2.67
C LEU A 117 -14.41 8.20 1.64
N CYS A 118 -15.02 8.30 0.46
CA CYS A 118 -14.87 7.29 -0.58
C CYS A 118 -14.26 7.90 -1.82
N SER A 119 -13.62 7.06 -2.62
CA SER A 119 -13.06 7.45 -3.90
C SER A 119 -13.37 6.38 -4.92
N TYR A 120 -14.04 6.80 -5.98
CA TYR A 120 -14.53 5.93 -7.02
C TYR A 120 -13.60 5.93 -8.24
N SER A 121 -13.33 4.75 -8.76
CA SER A 121 -12.68 4.56 -10.06
C SER A 121 -13.45 3.50 -10.85
N SER A 122 -13.93 3.87 -12.04
CA SER A 122 -14.55 2.95 -13.00
C SER A 122 -13.59 2.66 -14.15
N SER A 123 -13.56 1.40 -14.58
CA SER A 123 -12.96 1.00 -15.86
C SER A 123 -13.83 1.48 -17.03
N TYR A 124 -13.22 2.02 -18.07
CA TYR A 124 -13.90 2.55 -19.26
C TYR A 124 -14.61 1.46 -20.10
N ASN A 125 -14.30 0.18 -19.87
CA ASN A 125 -14.77 -0.95 -20.69
C ASN A 125 -15.86 -1.83 -20.04
N GLY A 126 -16.53 -1.34 -19.00
CA GLY A 126 -17.78 -1.92 -18.51
C GLY A 126 -17.63 -3.05 -17.48
N GLY A 127 -18.44 -2.95 -16.43
CA GLY A 127 -18.73 -4.06 -15.51
C GLY A 127 -17.88 -4.16 -14.25
N TYR A 128 -16.83 -3.34 -14.07
CA TYR A 128 -16.05 -3.30 -12.83
C TYR A 128 -15.92 -1.88 -12.30
N SER A 129 -16.36 -1.69 -11.06
CA SER A 129 -16.12 -0.47 -10.30
C SER A 129 -15.41 -0.77 -8.99
N HIS A 130 -14.46 0.10 -8.65
CA HIS A 130 -13.67 -0.01 -7.44
C HIS A 130 -13.86 1.26 -6.61
N SER A 131 -14.22 1.05 -5.35
CA SER A 131 -14.37 2.10 -4.36
C SER A 131 -13.33 1.88 -3.26
N ASP A 132 -12.42 2.84 -3.11
CA ASP A 132 -11.56 2.92 -1.93
C ASP A 132 -12.26 3.74 -0.86
N ARG A 133 -12.19 3.29 0.39
CA ARG A 133 -12.79 3.95 1.55
C ARG A 133 -11.73 4.28 2.59
N VAL A 134 -11.87 5.44 3.22
CA VAL A 134 -11.07 5.87 4.37
C VAL A 134 -12.02 6.33 5.45
N TYR A 135 -11.90 5.78 6.66
CA TYR A 135 -12.71 6.15 7.81
C TYR A 135 -11.89 6.90 8.84
N PHE A 136 -12.29 8.14 9.17
CA PHE A 136 -11.66 8.99 10.17
C PHE A 136 -12.48 9.01 11.47
N ASP A 137 -11.83 8.81 12.61
CA ASP A 137 -12.50 8.76 13.91
C ASP A 137 -12.80 10.14 14.53
N GLY A 138 -12.22 11.22 14.00
CA GLY A 138 -12.33 12.58 14.52
C GLY A 138 -11.33 12.91 15.63
N VAL A 139 -10.55 11.93 16.12
CA VAL A 139 -9.58 12.10 17.21
C VAL A 139 -8.13 11.82 16.79
N GLY A 140 -7.92 11.37 15.56
CA GLY A 140 -6.58 11.22 14.97
C GLY A 140 -6.21 9.80 14.58
N ARG A 141 -7.16 8.85 14.52
CA ARG A 141 -6.96 7.54 13.89
C ARG A 141 -7.83 7.39 12.65
N TYR A 142 -7.30 6.65 11.69
CA TYR A 142 -8.06 6.27 10.52
C TYR A 142 -7.88 4.78 10.21
N SER A 143 -8.81 4.26 9.43
CA SER A 143 -8.75 2.93 8.81
C SER A 143 -9.07 3.05 7.33
N THR A 144 -8.69 2.05 6.55
CA THR A 144 -9.02 1.98 5.13
C THR A 144 -9.87 0.76 4.85
N GLY A 145 -10.57 0.76 3.72
CA GLY A 145 -11.30 -0.39 3.22
C GLY A 145 -11.43 -0.28 1.72
N SER A 146 -11.83 -1.35 1.06
CA SER A 146 -12.15 -1.29 -0.36
C SER A 146 -13.37 -2.13 -0.67
N GLN A 147 -14.12 -1.70 -1.68
CA GLN A 147 -15.22 -2.47 -2.24
C GLN A 147 -15.03 -2.57 -3.74
N THR A 148 -15.26 -3.76 -4.27
CA THR A 148 -15.28 -4.01 -5.70
C THR A 148 -16.68 -4.47 -6.08
N TYR A 149 -17.30 -3.74 -7.00
CA TYR A 149 -18.58 -4.11 -7.58
C TYR A 149 -18.35 -4.61 -9.00
N SER A 150 -18.97 -5.74 -9.33
CA SER A 150 -19.03 -6.22 -10.70
C SER A 150 -20.47 -6.54 -11.12
N SER A 151 -20.84 -6.12 -12.32
CA SER A 151 -22.13 -6.44 -12.94
C SER A 151 -21.93 -6.90 -14.37
N GLY A 152 -22.43 -8.10 -14.67
CA GLY A 152 -22.49 -8.66 -16.02
C GLY A 152 -23.79 -9.43 -16.25
N ASP A 153 -23.93 -10.07 -17.41
CA ASP A 153 -25.11 -10.85 -17.79
C ASP A 153 -25.46 -11.97 -16.78
N SER A 154 -24.47 -12.39 -15.99
CA SER A 154 -24.59 -13.43 -14.95
C SER A 154 -25.10 -12.90 -13.59
N GLY A 155 -25.34 -11.60 -13.44
CA GLY A 155 -25.76 -10.95 -12.19
C GLY A 155 -24.75 -9.92 -11.64
N ALA A 156 -25.11 -9.30 -10.53
CA ALA A 156 -24.27 -8.35 -9.80
C ALA A 156 -23.68 -9.00 -8.55
N TYR A 157 -22.39 -8.77 -8.30
CA TYR A 157 -21.70 -9.21 -7.09
C TYR A 157 -20.92 -8.05 -6.46
N VAL A 158 -21.07 -7.90 -5.14
CA VAL A 158 -20.31 -6.96 -4.31
C VAL A 158 -19.29 -7.76 -3.52
N ASN A 159 -18.01 -7.43 -3.67
CA ASN A 159 -16.96 -7.93 -2.80
C ASN A 159 -16.51 -6.81 -1.86
N GLU A 160 -16.71 -7.00 -0.57
CA GLU A 160 -16.09 -6.16 0.45
C GLU A 160 -14.69 -6.69 0.72
N GLY A 161 -13.68 -5.92 0.28
CA GLY A 161 -12.30 -6.18 0.66
C GLY A 161 -12.16 -6.08 2.17
N ALA A 162 -11.29 -6.91 2.75
CA ALA A 162 -10.97 -6.83 4.17
C ALA A 162 -10.56 -5.40 4.55
N ASP A 163 -10.97 -4.95 5.74
CA ASP A 163 -10.53 -3.68 6.32
C ASP A 163 -9.01 -3.56 6.19
N GLY A 164 -8.58 -2.54 5.44
CA GLY A 164 -7.20 -2.26 5.13
C GLY A 164 -6.46 -1.60 6.30
N ASN A 165 -5.14 -1.51 6.12
CA ASN A 165 -4.21 -0.87 7.06
C ASN A 165 -4.76 0.48 7.57
N GLY A 166 -4.62 0.72 8.86
CA GLY A 166 -4.95 1.98 9.51
C GLY A 166 -3.73 2.83 9.80
N GLY A 167 -3.94 3.85 10.62
CA GLY A 167 -2.87 4.74 11.05
C GLY A 167 -3.35 5.90 11.90
N SER A 168 -2.48 6.88 12.08
CA SER A 168 -2.81 8.17 12.66
C SER A 168 -2.90 9.26 11.59
N TYR A 169 -3.65 10.31 11.90
CA TYR A 169 -3.73 11.49 11.05
C TYR A 169 -3.79 12.78 11.88
N ARG A 170 -3.47 13.88 11.22
CA ARG A 170 -3.58 15.22 11.80
C ARG A 170 -3.98 16.25 10.75
N VAL A 171 -4.99 17.07 11.07
CA VAL A 171 -5.43 18.20 10.25
C VAL A 171 -4.84 19.50 10.79
N VAL A 172 -4.22 20.28 9.92
CA VAL A 172 -3.65 21.60 10.23
C VAL A 172 -3.96 22.55 9.07
N GLY A 173 -4.97 23.41 9.26
CA GLY A 173 -5.46 24.27 8.19
C GLY A 173 -6.02 23.43 7.03
N ASP A 174 -5.51 23.67 5.83
CA ASP A 174 -5.87 22.96 4.61
C ASP A 174 -5.04 21.69 4.36
N ARG A 175 -4.15 21.32 5.29
CA ARG A 175 -3.26 20.16 5.14
C ARG A 175 -3.64 19.01 6.05
N ILE A 176 -3.46 17.80 5.53
CA ILE A 176 -3.69 16.56 6.25
C ILE A 176 -2.40 15.76 6.25
N TYR A 177 -1.88 15.48 7.44
CA TYR A 177 -0.71 14.62 7.62
C TYR A 177 -1.19 13.24 8.03
N ILE A 178 -0.80 12.23 7.28
CA ILE A 178 -1.21 10.85 7.52
C ILE A 178 0.03 10.01 7.77
N GLU A 179 -0.03 9.18 8.80
CA GLU A 179 0.99 8.18 9.14
C GLU A 179 0.29 6.83 9.25
N THR A 180 0.65 5.90 8.38
CA THR A 180 0.19 4.52 8.44
C THR A 180 0.79 3.80 9.64
N ASP A 181 0.15 2.73 10.11
CA ASP A 181 0.69 1.91 11.21
C ASP A 181 2.02 1.22 10.87
N ASP A 182 2.36 1.09 9.58
CA ASP A 182 3.67 0.62 9.15
C ASP A 182 4.77 1.69 9.26
N GLY A 183 4.41 2.95 9.54
CA GLY A 183 5.31 4.11 9.68
C GLY A 183 5.62 4.85 8.37
N ASN A 184 4.89 4.59 7.28
CA ASN A 184 4.89 5.44 6.10
C ASN A 184 4.06 6.70 6.37
N SER A 185 4.53 7.84 5.88
CA SER A 185 3.84 9.13 6.03
C SER A 185 3.62 9.81 4.68
N PHE A 186 2.47 10.44 4.52
CA PHE A 186 2.12 11.22 3.34
C PHE A 186 1.30 12.46 3.72
N GLU A 187 1.34 13.44 2.83
CA GLU A 187 0.60 14.69 2.95
C GLU A 187 -0.59 14.67 1.97
N GLY A 188 -1.72 15.15 2.44
CA GLY A 188 -2.91 15.43 1.66
C GLY A 188 -3.39 16.85 1.88
N SER A 189 -4.42 17.23 1.14
CA SER A 189 -5.05 18.55 1.22
C SER A 189 -6.55 18.44 1.41
N VAL A 190 -7.13 19.38 2.15
CA VAL A 190 -8.57 19.64 2.16
C VAL A 190 -8.95 20.26 0.83
N ILE A 191 -9.98 19.72 0.17
CA ILE A 191 -10.50 20.26 -1.10
C ILE A 191 -11.95 20.70 -0.97
N GLU A 192 -12.67 20.24 0.04
CA GLU A 192 -14.05 20.62 0.31
C GLU A 192 -14.30 20.69 1.81
N GLN A 193 -14.83 21.83 2.24
CA GLN A 193 -15.23 22.12 3.61
C GLN A 193 -16.61 22.80 3.59
N GLN A 194 -17.51 22.33 4.45
CA GLN A 194 -18.87 22.85 4.59
C GLN A 194 -18.88 24.13 5.45
N ASN A 195 -20.01 24.85 5.43
CA ASN A 195 -20.17 26.10 6.19
C ASN A 195 -20.00 25.95 7.71
N ASP A 196 -20.23 24.74 8.24
CA ASP A 196 -20.04 24.39 9.65
C ASP A 196 -18.58 24.00 9.99
N GLY A 197 -17.68 24.07 9.01
CA GLY A 197 -16.28 23.70 9.14
C GLY A 197 -16.01 22.20 8.92
N ARG A 198 -17.02 21.36 8.70
CA ARG A 198 -16.82 19.93 8.44
C ARG A 198 -16.12 19.73 7.11
N ILE A 199 -15.05 18.94 7.10
CA ILE A 199 -14.31 18.53 5.92
C ILE A 199 -15.05 17.35 5.29
N THR A 200 -15.54 17.52 4.06
CA THR A 200 -16.25 16.50 3.30
C THR A 200 -15.47 15.98 2.11
N GLY A 201 -14.37 16.65 1.74
CA GLY A 201 -13.55 16.27 0.60
C GLY A 201 -12.06 16.51 0.85
N ILE A 202 -11.25 15.52 0.51
CA ILE A 202 -9.80 15.56 0.67
C ILE A 202 -9.09 14.97 -0.56
N LYS A 203 -7.82 15.32 -0.74
CA LYS A 203 -6.95 14.72 -1.75
C LYS A 203 -5.70 14.14 -1.09
N ILE A 204 -5.45 12.85 -1.30
CA ILE A 204 -4.30 12.13 -0.76
C ILE A 204 -3.61 11.40 -1.91
N ASN A 205 -2.29 11.60 -2.08
CA ASN A 205 -1.50 10.95 -3.14
C ASN A 205 -2.12 11.07 -4.54
N GLY A 206 -2.71 12.23 -4.85
CA GLY A 206 -3.38 12.47 -6.15
C GLY A 206 -4.84 11.99 -6.23
N LYS A 207 -5.29 11.13 -5.31
CA LYS A 207 -6.64 10.57 -5.29
C LYS A 207 -7.60 11.44 -4.46
N VAL A 208 -8.79 11.69 -5.00
CA VAL A 208 -9.84 12.49 -4.35
C VAL A 208 -10.78 11.59 -3.59
N PHE A 209 -10.99 11.89 -2.32
CA PHE A 209 -11.96 11.23 -1.45
C PHE A 209 -13.04 12.23 -1.04
N GLY A 210 -14.31 11.82 -1.08
CA GLY A 210 -15.44 12.66 -0.72
C GLY A 210 -16.52 11.87 -0.01
N SER A 211 -17.26 12.51 0.91
CA SER A 211 -18.39 11.86 1.58
C SER A 211 -19.53 11.57 0.60
N ALA A 212 -19.76 12.46 -0.36
CA ALA A 212 -20.75 12.28 -1.43
C ALA A 212 -20.36 11.22 -2.47
N LEU A 213 -19.16 10.63 -2.38
CA LEU A 213 -18.71 9.55 -3.27
C LEU A 213 -18.91 8.16 -2.65
N CYS A 214 -19.51 8.10 -1.45
CA CYS A 214 -19.78 6.85 -0.75
C CYS A 214 -21.12 6.22 -1.08
N ASP A 215 -21.99 6.96 -1.77
CA ASP A 215 -23.37 6.59 -2.12
C ASP A 215 -23.48 5.97 -3.53
#